data_AF-A0A377A702-F1
#
_entry.id   AF-A0A377A702-F1
#
_cell.length_a   1.000
_cell.length_b   1.000
_cell.length_c   1.000
_cell.angle_alpha   90.00
_cell.angle_beta   90.00
_cell.angle_gamma   90.00
#
_symmetry.space_group_name_H-M   'P 1'
#
loop_
_entity.id
_entity.type
_entity.pdbx_description
1 polymer ?
#
loop_
_entity_poly.entity_id
_entity_poly.type
_entity_poly.pdbx_seq_one_letter_code
_entity_poly.pdbx_strand_id
1 'polypeptide(L)' 'MADGLYPVLSWLTWPMSVGKWTLEGIETRAQLLDSDGLLRQSSDPYIMVREAYFQRHDFIANGGELKPQEKSERASDSG' A
#
# COMPACT_ATOMS: atom_id res chain seq x y z
N MET A 1 4.36 -17.27 -1.89
CA MET A 1 5.10 -16.51 -0.87
C MET A 1 6.37 -17.27 -0.58
N ALA A 2 7.53 -16.69 -0.88
CA ALA A 2 8.81 -17.36 -0.62
C ALA A 2 9.10 -17.44 0.89
N ASP A 3 8.70 -16.40 1.64
CA ASP A 3 8.98 -16.25 3.08
C ASP A 3 8.29 -17.29 3.98
N GLY A 4 7.30 -18.01 3.45
CA GLY A 4 6.64 -19.11 4.17
C GLY A 4 7.48 -20.40 4.24
N LEU A 5 8.58 -20.49 3.48
CA LEU A 5 9.44 -21.68 3.44
C LEU A 5 10.47 -21.71 4.57
N TYR A 6 10.66 -20.58 5.28
CA TYR A 6 11.61 -20.44 6.36
C TYR A 6 10.89 -19.96 7.64
N PRO A 7 11.42 -20.29 8.84
CA PRO A 7 10.85 -19.77 10.08
C PRO A 7 11.00 -18.24 10.13
N VAL A 8 10.11 -17.52 10.80
CA VAL A 8 9.03 -17.97 11.71
C VAL A 8 7.69 -18.25 11.01
N LEU A 9 7.54 -17.82 9.75
CA LEU A 9 6.25 -17.91 9.05
C LEU A 9 5.92 -19.36 8.66
N SER A 10 6.94 -20.22 8.49
CA SER A 10 6.78 -21.65 8.26
C SER A 10 6.17 -22.43 9.44
N TRP A 11 6.14 -21.85 10.65
CA TRP A 11 5.48 -22.47 11.82
C TRP A 11 3.97 -22.25 11.83
N LEU A 12 3.46 -21.36 10.98
CA LEU A 12 2.06 -21.00 10.93
C LEU A 12 1.26 -22.08 10.21
N THR A 13 0.27 -22.66 10.88
CA THR A 13 -0.66 -23.60 10.22
C THR A 13 -1.55 -22.85 9.24
N TRP A 14 -2.12 -23.56 8.26
CA TRP A 14 -2.98 -22.94 7.24
C TRP A 14 -4.18 -22.17 7.83
N PRO A 15 -4.94 -22.70 8.82
CA PRO A 15 -6.00 -21.93 9.46
C PRO A 15 -5.48 -20.68 10.19
N MET A 16 -4.30 -20.77 10.82
CA MET A 16 -3.70 -19.63 11.53
C MET A 16 -3.25 -18.53 10.55
N SER A 17 -2.79 -18.91 9.35
CA SER A 17 -2.47 -17.97 8.27
C SER A 17 -3.69 -17.20 7.79
N VAL A 18 -4.83 -17.88 7.64
CA VAL A 18 -6.12 -17.25 7.31
C VAL A 18 -6.59 -16.33 8.44
N GLY A 19 -6.44 -16.75 9.70
CA GLY A 19 -6.75 -15.92 10.86
C GLY A 19 -5.92 -14.63 10.89
N LYS A 20 -4.60 -14.73 10.68
CA LYS A 20 -3.71 -13.56 10.60
C LYS A 20 -4.16 -12.58 9.51
N TRP A 21 -4.37 -13.07 8.29
CA TRP A 21 -4.82 -12.24 7.16
C TRP A 21 -6.13 -11.52 7.45
N THR A 22 -7.08 -12.21 8.11
CA THR A 22 -8.38 -11.64 8.47
C THR A 22 -8.23 -10.51 9.50
N LEU A 23 -7.42 -10.72 10.54
CA LEU A 23 -7.18 -9.71 11.58
C LEU A 23 -6.48 -8.47 11.01
N GLU A 24 -5.39 -8.66 10.26
CA GLU A 24 -4.66 -7.56 9.61
C GLU A 24 -5.57 -6.77 8.65
N GLY A 25 -6.43 -7.48 7.91
CA GLY A 25 -7.40 -6.86 7.00
C GLY A 25 -8.44 -6.01 7.73
N ILE A 26 -9.01 -6.50 8.83
CA ILE A 26 -9.98 -5.77 9.65
C ILE A 26 -9.33 -4.53 10.27
N GLU A 27 -8.14 -4.69 10.87
CA GLU A 27 -7.41 -3.59 11.49
C GLU A 27 -7.07 -2.50 10.46
N THR A 28 -6.53 -2.89 9.31
CA THR A 28 -6.22 -1.96 8.23
C THR A 28 -7.47 -1.22 7.76
N ARG A 29 -8.60 -1.92 7.59
CA ARG A 29 -9.85 -1.27 7.17
C ARG A 29 -10.40 -0.34 8.25
N ALA A 30 -10.27 -0.68 9.52
CA ALA A 30 -10.66 0.18 10.63
C ALA A 30 -9.85 1.48 10.65
N GLN A 31 -8.52 1.40 10.48
CA GLN A 31 -7.65 2.58 10.40
C GLN A 31 -7.96 3.45 9.17
N LEU A 32 -8.31 2.82 8.03
CA LEU A 32 -8.67 3.54 6.81
C LEU A 32 -10.08 4.14 6.85
N LEU A 33 -10.92 3.80 7.84
CA LEU A 33 -12.28 4.32 7.93
C LEU A 33 -12.29 5.85 8.10
N ASP A 34 -11.33 6.38 8.86
CA ASP A 34 -11.16 7.83 9.05
C ASP A 34 -10.74 8.55 7.75
N SER A 35 -10.06 7.83 6.85
CA SER A 35 -9.58 8.35 5.56
C SER A 35 -10.50 8.03 4.37
N ASP A 36 -11.58 7.29 4.58
CA ASP A 36 -12.50 6.84 3.52
C ASP A 36 -13.15 8.04 2.79
N GLY A 37 -13.34 9.17 3.49
CA GLY A 37 -13.85 10.41 2.91
C GLY A 37 -12.95 11.01 1.82
N LEU A 38 -11.62 10.89 1.95
CA LEU A 38 -10.67 11.37 0.95
C LEU A 38 -10.80 10.59 -0.36
N LEU A 39 -10.94 9.26 -0.24
CA LEU A 39 -11.12 8.38 -1.40
C LEU A 39 -12.45 8.67 -2.10
N ARG A 40 -13.53 8.87 -1.33
CA ARG A 40 -14.89 9.13 -1.87
C ARG A 40 -15.04 10.51 -2.50
N GLN A 41 -14.24 11.49 -2.07
CA GLN A 41 -14.24 12.84 -2.64
C GLN A 41 -13.32 12.98 -3.87
N SER A 42 -12.49 11.97 -4.15
CA SER A 42 -11.60 11.98 -5.31
C SER A 42 -12.37 11.90 -6.62
N SER A 43 -11.85 12.54 -7.67
CA SER A 43 -12.48 12.53 -8.99
C SER A 43 -12.43 11.16 -9.68
N ASP A 44 -11.40 10.35 -9.37
CA ASP A 44 -11.26 8.98 -9.85
C ASP A 44 -10.68 8.10 -8.73
N PRO A 45 -11.55 7.43 -7.95
CA PRO A 45 -11.13 6.58 -6.86
C PRO A 45 -10.29 5.38 -7.30
N TYR A 46 -10.51 4.85 -8.52
CA TYR A 46 -9.76 3.69 -9.00
C TYR A 46 -8.32 4.05 -9.32
N ILE A 47 -8.10 5.17 -10.04
CA ILE A 47 -6.76 5.65 -10.37
C ILE A 47 -6.00 6.03 -9.11
N MET A 48 -6.65 6.70 -8.14
CA MET A 48 -6.03 7.04 -6.86
C MET A 48 -5.50 5.79 -6.11
N VAL A 49 -6.31 4.74 -5.99
CA VAL A 49 -5.89 3.48 -5.33
C VAL A 49 -4.78 2.79 -6.11
N ARG A 50 -4.90 2.76 -7.44
CA ARG A 50 -3.89 2.16 -8.33
C ARG A 50 -2.53 2.85 -8.17
N GLU A 51 -2.50 4.17 -8.18
CA GLU A 51 -1.26 4.94 -8.00
C GLU A 51 -0.67 4.76 -6.61
N ALA A 52 -1.50 4.82 -5.56
CA ALA A 52 -1.06 4.57 -4.19
C ALA A 52 -0.47 3.16 -4.02
N TYR A 53 -1.05 2.14 -4.69
CA TYR A 53 -0.51 0.78 -4.71
C TYR A 53 0.91 0.76 -5.29
N PHE A 54 1.12 1.37 -6.47
CA PHE A 54 2.45 1.38 -7.09
C PHE A 54 3.46 2.21 -6.30
N GLN A 55 3.07 3.40 -5.82
CA GLN A 55 3.93 4.24 -4.98
C GLN A 55 4.45 3.48 -3.75
N ARG A 56 3.57 2.76 -3.04
CA ARG A 56 3.96 1.95 -1.88
C ARG A 56 4.89 0.79 -2.26
N HIS A 57 4.57 0.05 -3.33
CA HIS A 57 5.37 -1.10 -3.74
C HIS A 57 6.76 -0.68 -4.25
N ASP A 58 6.83 0.42 -5.00
CA ASP A 58 8.09 1.01 -5.43
C ASP A 58 8.90 1.48 -4.24
N PHE A 59 8.30 2.18 -3.27
CA PHE A 59 9.00 2.62 -2.07
C PHE A 59 9.66 1.47 -1.31
N ILE A 60 8.92 0.37 -1.11
CA ILE A 60 9.44 -0.83 -0.45
C ILE A 60 10.56 -1.48 -1.28
N ALA A 61 10.38 -1.55 -2.62
CA ALA A 61 11.39 -2.12 -3.51
C ALA A 61 12.69 -1.31 -3.56
N ASN A 62 12.63 0.01 -3.32
CA ASN A 62 13.81 0.89 -3.24
C ASN A 62 14.37 1.01 -1.81
N GLY A 63 14.03 0.08 -0.91
CA GLY A 63 14.59 0.05 0.44
C GLY A 63 14.07 1.14 1.38
N GLY A 64 12.93 1.77 1.07
CA GLY A 64 12.36 2.85 1.86
C GLY A 64 12.98 4.22 1.59
N GLU A 65 13.76 4.36 0.51
CA GLU A 65 14.18 5.66 0.03
C GLU A 65 13.16 6.23 -0.96
N LEU A 66 12.82 7.50 -0.78
CA LEU A 66 12.03 8.22 -1.76
C LEU A 66 12.90 8.44 -2.98
N LYS A 67 12.46 7.95 -4.16
CA LYS A 67 13.05 8.40 -5.41
C LYS A 67 12.96 9.93 -5.43
N PRO A 68 14.05 10.66 -5.74
CA PRO A 68 13.97 12.08 -6.00
C PRO A 68 12.83 12.28 -7.00
N GLN A 69 11.86 13.10 -6.62
CA GLN A 69 10.79 13.49 -7.52
C GLN A 69 11.50 14.10 -8.74
N GLU A 70 11.54 13.37 -9.85
CA GLU A 70 11.89 13.99 -11.12
C GLU A 70 10.82 15.04 -11.32
N LYS A 71 11.19 16.29 -11.02
CA LYS A 71 10.29 17.43 -10.95
C LYS A 71 9.64 17.52 -12.33
N SER A 72 8.45 16.95 -12.45
CA SER A 72 7.66 16.97 -13.69
C SER A 72 7.60 18.43 -14.10
N GLU A 73 8.30 18.71 -15.19
CA GLU A 73 8.47 20.00 -15.84
C GLU A 73 7.12 20.41 -16.44
N ARG A 74 6.15 20.66 -15.57
CA ARG A 74 4.77 21.05 -15.86
C ARG A 74 4.29 22.20 -14.98
N ALA A 75 5.08 22.59 -13.98
CA ALA A 75 4.79 23.74 -13.11
C ALA A 75 5.64 24.99 -13.42
N SER A 76 6.40 24.98 -14.53
CA SER A 76 7.21 26.14 -14.96
C SER A 76 6.75 26.78 -16.28
N ASP A 77 5.65 26.30 -16.88
CA ASP A 77 5.05 26.91 -18.07
C ASP A 77 3.71 27.60 -17.70
N SER A 78 3.79 28.54 -16.77
CA SER A 78 2.75 29.56 -16.55
C SER A 78 3.42 30.77 -15.90
N GLY A 79 4.26 31.45 -16.69
CA GLY A 79 4.82 32.76 -16.41
C GLY A 79 4.32 33.76 -17.44
#